data_AF-A0A6H9YKI4-F1
#
_entry.id   AF-A0A6H9YKI4-F1
#
_cell.length_a   1.000
_cell.length_b   1.000
_cell.length_c   1.000
_cell.angle_alpha   90.00
_cell.angle_beta   90.00
_cell.angle_gamma   90.00
#
_symmetry.space_group_name_H-M   'P 1'
#
loop_
_entity.id
_entity.type
_entity.pdbx_description
1 polymer ?
#
loop_
_entity_poly.entity_id
_entity_poly.type
_entity_poly.pdbx_seq_one_letter_code
_entity_poly.pdbx_strand_id
1 'polypeptide(L)'
;MEKDLVELFGQTARMIRRKQMERLAPLGLTPSLSRALRVITSAEEPLRMAELAERLGVVPRSVTTVVDALEAAGLAGRAPDPGNRRSTLVSPTAKGRAARTRMAEARREAAEEVFRPLSAEQREQLRALLALLDEDE
;
A
#
# COMPACT_ATOMS: atom_id res chain seq x y z
N MET A 1 -9.82 14.02 30.10
CA MET A 1 -10.50 14.57 28.91
C MET A 1 -10.93 13.38 28.08
N GLU A 2 -12.24 13.27 27.82
CA GLU A 2 -12.77 12.24 26.94
C GLU A 2 -12.25 12.48 25.53
N LYS A 3 -11.83 11.41 24.83
CA LYS A 3 -11.32 11.54 23.46
C LYS A 3 -12.49 11.77 22.53
N ASP A 4 -12.37 12.76 21.66
CA ASP A 4 -13.40 13.00 20.64
C ASP A 4 -13.35 11.93 19.52
N LEU A 5 -14.36 11.98 18.64
CA LEU A 5 -14.49 11.03 17.53
C LEU A 5 -13.29 11.07 16.57
N VAL A 6 -12.72 12.25 16.32
CA VAL A 6 -11.60 12.45 15.39
C VAL A 6 -10.33 11.80 15.95
N GLU A 7 -10.05 12.01 17.24
CA GLU A 7 -8.94 11.40 17.94
C GLU A 7 -9.06 9.88 17.98
N LEU A 8 -10.24 9.34 18.30
CA LEU A 8 -10.50 7.90 18.34
C LEU A 8 -10.36 7.26 16.96
N PHE A 9 -10.90 7.87 15.91
CA PHE A 9 -10.79 7.38 14.55
C PHE A 9 -9.33 7.37 14.08
N GLY A 10 -8.62 8.49 14.26
CA GLY A 10 -7.21 8.61 13.90
C GLY A 10 -6.32 7.64 14.68
N GLN A 11 -6.56 7.44 15.98
CA GLN A 11 -5.83 6.48 16.80
C GLN A 11 -6.08 5.03 16.33
N THR A 12 -7.34 4.66 16.06
CA THR A 12 -7.69 3.33 15.57
C THR A 12 -7.02 3.04 14.22
N ALA A 13 -7.06 4.00 13.28
CA ALA A 13 -6.38 3.88 12.00
C ALA A 13 -4.85 3.73 12.16
N ARG A 14 -4.23 4.47 13.09
CA ARG A 14 -2.79 4.32 13.42
C ARG A 14 -2.47 2.96 14.02
N MET A 15 -3.33 2.42 14.88
CA MET A 15 -3.15 1.08 15.47
C MET A 15 -3.16 -0.01 14.40
N ILE A 16 -4.11 0.04 13.46
CA ILE A 16 -4.17 -0.89 12.33
C ILE A 16 -2.90 -0.78 11.48
N ARG A 17 -2.50 0.44 11.10
CA ARG A 17 -1.28 0.66 10.31
C ARG A 17 -0.03 0.13 10.99
N ARG A 18 0.14 0.38 12.30
CA ARG A 18 1.30 -0.10 13.07
C ARG A 18 1.36 -1.62 13.07
N LYS A 19 0.24 -2.29 13.40
CA LYS A 19 0.13 -3.76 13.41
C LYS A 19 0.34 -4.39 12.03
N GLN A 20 -0.09 -3.71 10.96
CA GLN A 20 0.21 -4.11 9.59
C GLN A 20 1.71 -4.02 9.31
N MET A 21 2.37 -2.92 9.67
CA MET A 21 3.80 -2.73 9.44
C MET A 21 4.65 -3.74 10.23
N GLU A 22 4.30 -4.04 11.48
CA GLU A 22 4.95 -5.08 12.28
C GLU A 22 4.95 -6.45 11.56
N ARG A 23 3.82 -6.80 10.92
CA ARG A 23 3.67 -8.05 10.14
C ARG A 23 4.44 -8.05 8.83
N LEU A 24 4.72 -6.89 8.26
CA LEU A 24 5.45 -6.72 7.00
C LEU A 24 6.95 -6.44 7.19
N ALA A 25 7.40 -6.21 8.43
CA ALA A 25 8.80 -6.01 8.76
C ALA A 25 9.73 -7.11 8.17
N PRO A 26 9.37 -8.40 8.15
CA PRO A 26 10.21 -9.43 7.53
C PRO A 26 10.42 -9.27 6.01
N LEU A 27 9.55 -8.52 5.32
CA LEU A 27 9.71 -8.22 3.90
C LEU A 27 10.63 -7.01 3.64
N GLY A 28 11.10 -6.32 4.69
CA GLY A 28 11.91 -5.11 4.57
C GLY A 28 11.18 -3.93 3.92
N LEU A 29 9.86 -3.98 3.84
CA LEU A 29 9.05 -2.98 3.15
C LEU A 29 8.78 -1.77 4.04
N THR A 30 9.37 -0.63 3.69
CA THR A 30 8.97 0.67 4.27
C THR A 30 7.59 1.09 3.74
N PRO A 31 6.93 2.10 4.36
CA PRO A 31 5.66 2.62 3.85
C PRO A 31 5.75 3.13 2.40
N SER A 32 6.86 3.76 2.02
CA SER A 32 7.09 4.27 0.66
C SER A 32 7.24 3.13 -0.35
N LEU A 33 8.00 2.08 0.00
CA LEU A 33 8.15 0.89 -0.86
C LEU A 33 6.81 0.14 -0.99
N SER A 34 6.06 0.03 0.11
CA SER A 34 4.71 -0.55 0.11
C SER A 34 3.76 0.23 -0.80
N ARG A 35 3.79 1.57 -0.77
CA ARG A 35 2.96 2.41 -1.65
C ARG A 35 3.34 2.22 -3.12
N ALA A 36 4.63 2.27 -3.44
CA ALA A 36 5.12 2.08 -4.80
C ALA A 36 4.82 0.69 -5.36
N LEU A 37 5.07 -0.37 -4.58
CA LEU A 37 4.73 -1.72 -4.99
C LEU A 37 3.23 -1.86 -5.27
N ARG A 38 2.36 -1.24 -4.45
CA ARG A 38 0.92 -1.23 -4.69
C ARG A 38 0.57 -0.60 -6.04
N VAL A 39 1.10 0.59 -6.33
CA VAL A 39 0.87 1.29 -7.61
C VAL A 39 1.33 0.44 -8.78
N ILE A 40 2.55 -0.13 -8.71
CA ILE A 40 3.11 -0.98 -9.76
C ILE A 40 2.26 -2.25 -9.97
N THR A 41 1.76 -2.87 -8.88
CA THR A 41 0.93 -4.10 -8.97
C THR A 41 -0.51 -3.88 -9.39
N SER A 42 -1.01 -2.65 -9.25
CA SER A 42 -2.38 -2.29 -9.64
C SER A 42 -2.47 -1.74 -11.06
N ALA A 43 -1.33 -1.51 -11.72
CA ALA A 43 -1.31 -1.12 -13.12
C ALA A 43 -1.59 -2.32 -14.03
N GLU A 44 -2.44 -2.11 -15.04
CA GLU A 44 -2.74 -3.12 -16.06
C GLU A 44 -1.54 -3.37 -16.97
N GLU A 45 -0.77 -2.32 -17.26
CA GLU A 45 0.43 -2.35 -18.07
C GLU A 45 1.67 -1.86 -17.30
N PRO A 46 2.89 -2.24 -17.71
CA PRO A 46 4.12 -1.70 -17.13
C PRO A 46 4.16 -0.17 -17.18
N LEU A 47 4.50 0.46 -16.05
CA LEU A 47 4.49 1.92 -15.93
C LEU A 47 5.81 2.53 -16.36
N ARG A 48 5.77 3.68 -17.05
CA ARG A 48 6.97 4.51 -17.20
C ARG A 48 7.39 5.08 -15.85
N MET A 49 8.68 5.33 -15.66
CA MET A 49 9.20 5.98 -14.44
C MET A 49 8.50 7.32 -14.12
N ALA A 50 8.23 8.14 -15.14
CA ALA A 50 7.55 9.43 -14.97
C ALA A 50 6.10 9.26 -14.49
N GLU A 51 5.37 8.32 -15.07
CA GLU A 51 4.00 8.00 -14.69
C GLU A 51 3.92 7.43 -13.26
N LEU A 52 4.88 6.57 -12.89
CA LEU A 52 4.99 6.10 -11.52
C LEU A 52 5.25 7.25 -10.53
N ALA A 53 6.08 8.23 -10.91
CA ALA A 53 6.35 9.39 -10.06
C ALA A 53 5.09 10.25 -9.86
N GLU A 54 4.34 10.47 -10.93
CA GLU A 54 3.06 11.19 -10.91
C GLU A 54 2.03 10.49 -10.01
N ARG A 55 1.78 9.20 -10.23
CA ARG A 55 0.85 8.41 -9.39
C ARG A 55 1.26 8.36 -7.91
N LEU A 56 2.56 8.46 -7.64
CA LEU A 56 3.08 8.51 -6.27
C LEU A 56 3.07 9.92 -5.67
N GLY A 57 2.88 10.97 -6.46
CA GLY A 57 2.97 12.36 -6.02
C GLY A 57 4.38 12.76 -5.60
N VAL A 58 5.42 12.21 -6.24
CA VAL A 58 6.83 12.45 -5.88
C VAL A 58 7.63 12.95 -7.07
N VAL A 59 8.76 13.60 -6.79
CA VAL A 59 9.69 14.04 -7.85
C VAL A 59 10.41 12.85 -8.49
N PRO A 60 10.85 12.96 -9.77
CA PRO A 60 11.48 11.86 -10.50
C PRO A 60 12.69 11.24 -9.78
N ARG A 61 13.52 12.05 -9.12
CA ARG A 61 14.67 11.54 -8.37
C ARG A 61 14.28 10.56 -7.27
N SER A 62 13.16 10.82 -6.58
CA SER A 62 12.65 9.96 -5.52
C SER A 62 12.10 8.65 -6.08
N VAL A 63 11.49 8.68 -7.26
CA VAL A 63 10.95 7.46 -7.90
C VAL A 63 12.07 6.49 -8.24
N THR A 64 13.21 6.98 -8.73
CA THR A 64 14.36 6.13 -9.05
C THR A 64 14.85 5.38 -7.82
N THR A 65 15.10 6.07 -6.71
CA THR A 65 15.55 5.44 -5.46
C THR A 65 14.56 4.38 -4.95
N VAL A 66 13.26 4.63 -5.08
CA VAL A 66 12.21 3.68 -4.69
C VAL A 66 12.22 2.45 -5.58
N VAL A 67 12.32 2.62 -6.90
CA VAL A 67 12.38 1.51 -7.85
C VAL A 67 13.66 0.70 -7.67
N ASP A 68 14.81 1.36 -7.47
CA ASP A 68 16.09 0.70 -7.19
C ASP A 68 15.98 -0.23 -5.96
N ALA A 69 15.35 0.25 -4.89
CA ALA A 69 15.14 -0.54 -3.68
C ALA A 69 14.16 -1.71 -3.90
N LEU A 70 13.10 -1.51 -4.68
CA LEU A 70 12.16 -2.60 -5.03
C LEU A 70 12.83 -3.66 -5.92
N GLU A 71 13.68 -3.26 -6.86
CA GLU A 71 14.46 -4.19 -7.67
C GLU A 71 15.50 -4.96 -6.85
N ALA A 72 16.23 -4.28 -5.95
CA ALA A 72 17.18 -4.92 -5.04
C ALA A 72 16.48 -5.95 -4.13
N ALA A 73 15.23 -5.70 -3.74
CA ALA A 73 14.39 -6.65 -3.02
C ALA A 73 13.78 -7.75 -3.91
N GLY A 74 13.96 -7.68 -5.24
CA GLY A 74 13.40 -8.60 -6.23
C GLY A 74 11.89 -8.47 -6.42
N LEU A 75 11.29 -7.33 -6.04
CA LEU A 75 9.84 -7.08 -6.05
C LEU A 75 9.36 -6.39 -7.32
N ALA A 76 10.23 -5.64 -7.99
CA ALA A 76 9.97 -5.03 -9.29
C ALA A 76 11.11 -5.35 -10.25
N GLY A 77 10.89 -5.11 -11.54
CA GLY A 77 11.91 -5.15 -12.58
C GLY A 77 11.72 -4.05 -13.61
N ARG A 78 12.81 -3.68 -14.27
CA ARG A 78 12.87 -2.68 -15.33
C ARG A 78 13.18 -3.30 -16.69
N ALA A 79 12.53 -2.77 -17.72
CA ALA A 79 12.82 -3.11 -19.12
C ALA A 79 12.79 -1.85 -20.01
N PRO A 80 13.57 -1.79 -21.10
CA PRO A 80 13.43 -0.73 -22.09
C PRO A 80 12.02 -0.70 -22.66
N ASP A 81 11.47 0.49 -22.86
CA ASP A 81 10.19 0.64 -23.54
C ASP A 81 10.34 0.38 -25.06
N PRO A 82 9.58 -0.57 -25.64
CA PRO A 82 9.59 -0.84 -27.08
C PRO A 82 9.21 0.38 -27.94
N GLY A 83 8.32 1.25 -27.46
CA GLY A 83 7.86 2.45 -28.17
C GLY A 83 8.83 3.63 -28.09
N ASN A 84 9.70 3.65 -27.08
CA ASN A 84 10.72 4.67 -26.88
C ASN A 84 11.88 4.11 -26.06
N ARG A 85 12.95 3.66 -26.74
CA ARG A 85 14.13 3.05 -26.10
C ARG A 85 14.87 3.96 -25.10
N ARG A 86 14.59 5.27 -25.09
CA ARG A 86 15.13 6.21 -24.07
C ARG A 86 14.34 6.17 -22.75
N SER A 87 13.21 5.48 -22.73
CA SER A 87 12.36 5.29 -21.55
C SER A 87 12.49 3.89 -20.98
N THR A 88 12.22 3.77 -19.68
CA THR A 88 12.20 2.50 -18.95
C THR A 88 10.81 2.26 -18.39
N LEU A 89 10.34 1.02 -18.55
CA LEU A 89 9.11 0.50 -17.96
C LEU A 89 9.43 -0.27 -16.70
N VAL A 90 8.57 -0.13 -15.69
CA VAL A 90 8.63 -0.85 -14.42
C VAL A 90 7.43 -1.77 -14.33
N SER A 91 7.67 -3.04 -13.98
CA SER A 91 6.62 -4.02 -13.76
C SER A 91 6.88 -4.82 -12.48
N PRO A 92 5.84 -5.39 -11.86
CA PRO A 92 6.03 -6.22 -10.69
C PRO A 92 6.56 -7.60 -11.10
N THR A 93 7.46 -8.14 -10.29
CA THR A 93 7.88 -9.54 -10.41
C THR A 93 6.81 -10.48 -9.82
N ALA A 94 6.96 -11.79 -10.00
CA ALA A 94 6.14 -12.77 -9.29
C ALA A 94 6.25 -12.61 -7.76
N LYS A 95 7.46 -12.36 -7.24
CA LYS A 95 7.70 -12.07 -5.82
C LYS A 95 7.01 -10.77 -5.39
N GLY A 96 7.02 -9.74 -6.24
CA GLY A 96 6.30 -8.48 -6.01
C GLY A 96 4.80 -8.69 -5.88
N ARG A 97 4.20 -9.48 -6.77
CA ARG A 97 2.77 -9.84 -6.69
C ARG A 97 2.45 -10.62 -5.42
N ALA A 98 3.27 -11.61 -5.05
CA ALA A 98 3.11 -12.35 -3.80
C ALA A 98 3.23 -11.44 -2.57
N ALA A 99 4.19 -10.52 -2.55
CA ALA A 99 4.33 -9.53 -1.49
C ALA A 99 3.09 -8.61 -1.40
N ARG A 100 2.50 -8.21 -2.53
CA ARG A 100 1.26 -7.42 -2.56
C ARG A 100 0.07 -8.17 -1.94
N THR A 101 -0.04 -9.48 -2.18
CA THR A 101 -1.04 -10.34 -1.53
C THR A 101 -0.81 -10.38 -0.03
N ARG A 102 0.44 -10.64 0.40
CA ARG A 102 0.80 -10.65 1.83
C ARG A 102 0.52 -9.30 2.51
N MET A 103 0.71 -8.19 1.83
CA MET A 103 0.35 -6.85 2.34
C MET A 103 -1.15 -6.68 2.58
N ALA A 104 -2.01 -7.28 1.73
CA ALA A 104 -3.45 -7.25 1.92
C ALA A 104 -3.87 -8.12 3.12
N GLU A 105 -3.30 -9.32 3.22
CA GLU A 105 -3.53 -10.24 4.35
C GLU A 105 -3.09 -9.61 5.67
N ALA A 106 -1.89 -9.05 5.73
CA ALA A 106 -1.38 -8.38 6.93
C ALA A 106 -2.27 -7.21 7.37
N ARG A 107 -2.91 -6.50 6.42
CA ARG A 107 -3.88 -5.45 6.75
C ARG A 107 -5.15 -6.04 7.36
N ARG A 108 -5.66 -7.14 6.79
CA ARG A 108 -6.84 -7.84 7.28
C ARG A 108 -6.61 -8.38 8.69
N GLU A 109 -5.52 -9.12 8.90
CA GLU A 109 -5.12 -9.65 10.21
C GLU A 109 -4.96 -8.54 11.26
N ALA A 110 -4.35 -7.41 10.89
CA ALA A 110 -4.21 -6.27 11.78
C ALA A 110 -5.56 -5.63 12.13
N ALA A 111 -6.47 -5.51 11.15
CA ALA A 111 -7.81 -4.99 11.39
C ALA A 111 -8.64 -5.93 12.28
N GLU A 112 -8.61 -7.23 12.01
CA GLU A 112 -9.29 -8.25 12.83
C GLU A 112 -8.84 -8.20 14.29
N GLU A 113 -7.55 -8.04 14.54
CA GLU A 113 -7.01 -7.90 15.89
C GLU A 113 -7.48 -6.61 16.58
N VAL A 114 -7.49 -5.48 15.87
CA VAL A 114 -7.93 -4.18 16.42
C VAL A 114 -9.43 -4.17 16.71
N PHE A 115 -10.25 -4.75 15.84
CA PHE A 115 -11.70 -4.83 16.00
C PHE A 115 -12.16 -6.02 16.85
N ARG A 116 -11.22 -6.86 17.34
CA ARG A 116 -11.51 -8.01 18.21
C ARG A 116 -12.45 -7.69 19.39
N PRO A 117 -12.33 -6.54 20.09
CA PRO A 117 -13.20 -6.22 21.22
C PRO A 117 -14.68 -5.96 20.85
N LEU A 118 -15.00 -5.73 19.57
CA LEU A 118 -16.35 -5.45 19.11
C LEU A 118 -17.13 -6.75 18.82
N SER A 119 -18.40 -6.80 19.24
CA SER A 119 -19.35 -7.85 18.85
C SER A 119 -19.62 -7.81 17.34
N ALA A 120 -20.27 -8.85 16.82
CA ALA A 120 -20.66 -8.89 15.41
C ALA A 120 -21.59 -7.73 15.03
N GLU A 121 -22.56 -7.43 15.90
CA GLU A 121 -23.52 -6.33 15.73
C GLU A 121 -22.82 -4.98 15.74
N GLN A 122 -21.88 -4.75 16.67
CA GLN A 122 -21.11 -3.51 16.76
C GLN A 122 -20.23 -3.30 15.52
N ARG A 123 -19.64 -4.38 14.98
CA ARG A 123 -18.86 -4.31 13.74
C ARG A 123 -19.72 -3.94 12.54
N GLU A 124 -20.92 -4.52 12.42
CA GLU A 124 -21.82 -4.19 11.32
C GLU A 124 -22.34 -2.76 11.43
N GLN A 125 -22.67 -2.29 12.64
CA GLN A 125 -23.02 -0.88 12.88
C GLN A 125 -21.88 0.06 12.48
N LEU A 126 -20.65 -0.23 12.91
CA LEU A 126 -19.48 0.57 12.52
C LEU A 126 -19.25 0.54 11.01
N ARG A 127 -19.38 -0.62 10.35
CA ARG A 127 -19.28 -0.75 8.90
C ARG A 127 -20.31 0.13 8.20
N ALA A 128 -21.57 0.07 8.62
CA ALA A 128 -22.66 0.85 8.05
C ALA A 128 -22.41 2.37 8.22
N LEU A 129 -21.97 2.81 9.40
CA LEU A 129 -21.65 4.22 9.65
C LEU A 129 -20.48 4.72 8.80
N LEU A 130 -19.42 3.91 8.66
CA LEU A 130 -18.27 4.27 7.83
C LEU A 130 -18.59 4.25 6.34
N ALA A 131 -19.48 3.36 5.89
CA ALA A 131 -19.92 3.32 4.49
C ALA A 131 -20.68 4.58 4.07
N LEU A 132 -21.27 5.34 5.01
CA LEU A 132 -21.86 6.66 4.72
C LEU A 132 -20.80 7.74 4.39
N LEU A 133 -19.54 7.49 4.72
CA LEU A 133 -18.41 8.39 4.51
C LEU A 133 -17.52 7.93 3.36
N ASP A 134 -17.77 6.75 2.79
CA ASP A 134 -17.05 6.22 1.63
C ASP A 134 -17.62 6.94 0.41
N GLU A 135 -17.01 8.05 0.02
CA GLU A 135 -17.25 8.66 -1.29
C GLU A 135 -16.55 7.74 -2.31
N ASP A 136 -17.33 7.06 -3.14
CA ASP A 136 -16.81 6.31 -4.29
C ASP A 136 -15.98 7.26 -5.19
N GLU A 137 -14.65 7.15 -5.13
CA GLU A 137 -13.68 7.61 -6.15
C GLU A 137 -12.71 6.49 -6.55
#